data_AF-A0AAE0SL59-F1
#
_entry.id   AF-A0AAE0SL59-F1
#
_cell.length_a   1.000
_cell.length_b   1.000
_cell.length_c   1.000
_cell.angle_alpha   90.00
_cell.angle_beta   90.00
_cell.angle_gamma   90.00
#
_symmetry.space_group_name_H-M   'P 1'
#
loop_
_entity.id
_entity.type
_entity.pdbx_description
1 polymer ?
#
loop_
_entity_poly.entity_id
_entity_poly.type
_entity_poly.pdbx_seq_one_letter_code
_entity_poly.pdbx_strand_id
1 'polypeptide(L)'
;MNDLLTLITKRNKKKKRYSFPIHSNRKCLNLLTQLCASLGTTGSCAFDNLEELGPICELLIKDSTHLVDAFNVDPIYLRHSCEGKLPDYRHCRLAKEFEKMILEDGRFEVVTKVVMGLVCFRLKCSNKVTERLLDEILKDGRIYLIPAFVRNIYFLRLAICAERTTSDDIKFSFQVIKSCTDRLLQKVSLKNGYKHVPVIDIDAPQNLETEEHKYSSDSSTPDVDQ
;
A
#
# COMPACT_ATOMS: atom_id res chain seq x y z
N MET A 1 19.87 35.00 -1.81
CA MET A 1 19.99 33.60 -1.32
C MET A 1 19.15 33.36 -0.07
N ASN A 2 19.15 34.28 0.91
CA ASN A 2 18.21 34.23 2.04
C ASN A 2 16.74 34.40 1.61
N ASP A 3 16.47 35.22 0.58
CA ASP A 3 15.10 35.45 0.09
C ASP A 3 14.44 34.22 -0.56
N LEU A 4 15.23 33.32 -1.16
CA LEU A 4 14.71 32.10 -1.81
C LEU A 4 14.22 31.10 -0.75
N LEU A 5 14.99 30.94 0.32
CA LEU A 5 14.63 30.14 1.50
C LEU A 5 13.37 30.69 2.19
N THR A 6 13.23 32.02 2.27
CA THR A 6 12.01 32.65 2.83
C THR A 6 10.79 32.44 1.92
N LEU A 7 10.97 32.49 0.59
CA LEU A 7 9.90 32.24 -0.37
C LEU A 7 9.41 30.78 -0.33
N ILE A 8 10.33 29.82 -0.27
CA ILE A 8 10.02 28.39 -0.09
C ILE A 8 9.31 28.17 1.23
N THR A 9 9.68 28.88 2.30
CA THR A 9 9.02 28.74 3.62
C THR A 9 7.61 29.35 3.62
N LYS A 10 7.38 30.48 2.94
CA LYS A 10 6.05 31.14 2.85
C LYS A 10 5.07 30.41 1.95
N ARG A 11 5.51 29.89 0.79
CA ARG A 11 4.63 29.20 -0.18
C ARG A 11 4.13 27.85 0.33
N ASN A 12 4.89 27.25 1.24
CA ASN A 12 4.74 25.87 1.72
C ASN A 12 3.95 25.78 3.04
N LYS A 13 3.44 26.90 3.60
CA LYS A 13 2.57 26.88 4.80
C LYS A 13 1.12 26.43 4.54
N LYS A 14 0.66 26.39 3.29
CA LYS A 14 -0.75 26.11 2.97
C LYS A 14 -1.10 24.65 2.65
N LYS A 15 -0.14 23.72 2.53
CA LYS A 15 -0.41 22.33 2.09
C LYS A 15 0.52 21.23 2.66
N LYS A 16 1.21 21.41 3.79
CA LYS A 16 2.26 20.46 4.19
C LYS A 16 1.76 19.15 4.78
N ARG A 17 1.99 18.05 4.05
CA ARG A 17 2.11 16.69 4.60
C ARG A 17 3.57 16.27 4.82
N TYR A 18 4.52 16.87 4.08
CA TYR A 18 5.96 16.69 4.26
C TYR A 18 6.59 17.97 4.84
N SER A 19 6.95 17.94 6.13
CA SER A 19 7.85 18.93 6.73
C SER A 19 9.17 18.25 7.07
N PHE A 20 10.16 18.36 6.19
CA PHE A 20 11.53 18.15 6.64
C PHE A 20 11.84 19.24 7.68
N PRO A 21 12.48 18.91 8.81
CA PRO A 21 13.00 19.91 9.75
C PRO A 21 14.18 20.64 9.10
N ILE A 22 13.88 21.52 8.14
CA ILE A 22 14.87 22.39 7.48
C ILE A 22 15.43 23.42 8.50
N HIS A 23 14.83 23.53 9.68
CA HIS A 23 15.16 24.55 10.69
C HIS A 23 16.26 24.16 11.69
N SER A 24 16.70 22.91 11.76
CA SER A 24 17.73 22.51 12.72
C SER A 24 18.85 21.74 12.03
N ASN A 25 20.01 22.40 11.91
CA ASN A 25 21.28 21.92 11.39
C ASN A 25 21.43 21.76 9.86
N ARG A 26 22.05 22.78 9.23
CA ARG A 26 22.75 22.68 7.94
C ARG A 26 23.75 21.50 7.88
N LYS A 27 24.23 21.01 9.04
CA LYS A 27 25.10 19.82 9.12
C LYS A 27 24.41 18.51 8.75
N CYS A 28 23.09 18.37 8.96
CA CYS A 28 22.35 17.14 8.63
C CYS A 28 21.91 17.09 7.16
N LEU A 29 21.79 18.25 6.49
CA LEU A 29 21.45 18.33 5.07
C LEU A 29 22.57 17.75 4.17
N ASN A 30 23.81 17.70 4.67
CA ASN A 30 24.96 17.14 3.95
C ASN A 30 24.97 15.60 3.85
N LEU A 31 23.98 14.91 4.41
CA LEU A 31 23.89 13.44 4.39
C LEU A 31 22.65 12.90 3.63
N LEU A 32 21.77 13.76 3.12
CA LEU A 32 20.66 13.30 2.29
C LEU A 32 21.15 13.07 0.86
N THR A 33 21.62 11.86 0.57
CA THR A 33 22.20 11.51 -0.73
C THR A 33 21.17 11.04 -1.76
N GLN A 34 20.00 10.57 -1.32
CA GLN A 34 19.00 9.97 -2.20
C GLN A 34 17.57 10.24 -1.72
N LEU A 35 16.69 10.61 -2.67
CA LEU A 35 15.24 10.65 -2.49
C LEU A 35 14.61 9.66 -3.48
N CYS A 36 13.74 8.77 -2.99
CA CYS A 36 12.96 7.86 -3.82
C CYS A 36 11.48 8.22 -3.72
N ALA A 37 10.85 8.52 -4.85
CA ALA A 37 9.42 8.76 -4.95
C ALA A 37 8.75 7.55 -5.61
N SER A 38 7.62 7.11 -5.06
CA SER A 38 6.85 5.97 -5.55
C SER A 38 5.60 6.42 -6.33
N LEU A 39 5.49 6.02 -7.59
CA LEU A 39 4.30 6.19 -8.42
C LEU A 39 3.59 4.85 -8.59
N GLY A 40 2.76 4.49 -7.61
CA GLY A 40 2.11 3.18 -7.56
C GLY A 40 2.77 2.23 -6.56
N THR A 41 2.65 2.53 -5.26
CA THR A 41 3.13 1.63 -4.20
C THR A 41 2.53 0.22 -4.34
N THR A 42 3.31 -0.83 -4.10
CA THR A 42 2.86 -2.23 -4.19
C THR A 42 1.62 -2.54 -3.34
N GLY A 43 1.48 -1.89 -2.18
CA GLY A 43 0.41 -2.15 -1.23
C GLY A 43 -0.96 -1.62 -1.67
N SER A 44 -1.04 -0.37 -2.13
CA SER A 44 -2.34 0.29 -2.37
C SER A 44 -2.41 1.15 -3.63
N CYS A 45 -1.41 1.04 -4.51
CA CYS A 45 -1.22 1.93 -5.67
C CYS A 45 -1.32 3.41 -5.31
N ALA A 46 -0.70 3.81 -4.20
CA ALA A 46 -0.56 5.22 -3.83
C ALA A 46 0.52 5.90 -4.68
N PHE A 47 0.35 7.22 -4.87
CA PHE A 47 1.26 8.07 -5.63
C PHE A 47 1.81 9.16 -4.72
N ASP A 48 3.12 9.32 -4.69
CA ASP A 48 3.75 10.47 -4.06
C ASP A 48 3.50 11.75 -4.87
N ASN A 49 3.44 12.89 -4.16
CA ASN A 49 3.19 14.17 -4.81
C ASN A 49 4.49 14.76 -5.37
N LEU A 50 4.73 14.52 -6.66
CA LEU A 50 5.93 15.04 -7.34
C LEU A 50 6.00 16.57 -7.36
N GLU A 51 4.88 17.29 -7.32
CA GLU A 51 4.91 18.76 -7.24
C GLU A 51 5.47 19.26 -5.91
N GLU A 52 5.28 18.48 -4.83
CA GLU A 52 5.86 18.78 -3.51
C GLU A 52 7.30 18.29 -3.40
N LEU A 53 7.63 17.14 -4.01
CA LEU A 53 8.97 16.56 -3.93
C LEU A 53 9.97 17.19 -4.92
N GLY A 54 9.51 17.66 -6.08
CA GLY A 54 10.35 18.25 -7.12
C GLY A 54 11.27 19.38 -6.61
N PRO A 55 10.73 20.40 -5.92
CA PRO A 55 11.55 21.48 -5.35
C PRO A 55 12.54 21.01 -4.28
N ILE A 56 12.31 19.86 -3.64
CA ILE A 56 13.24 19.27 -2.66
C ILE A 56 14.38 18.55 -3.41
N CYS A 57 14.05 17.82 -4.49
CA CYS A 57 15.05 17.19 -5.37
C CYS A 57 15.96 18.20 -6.06
N GLU A 58 15.44 19.36 -6.48
CA GLU A 58 16.22 20.41 -7.13
C GLU A 58 17.37 20.94 -6.25
N LEU A 59 17.19 20.91 -4.93
CA LEU A 59 18.25 21.29 -3.98
C LEU A 59 19.36 20.23 -3.85
N LEU A 60 19.09 18.99 -4.27
CA LEU A 60 19.98 17.85 -4.14
C LEU A 60 20.68 17.49 -5.46
N ILE A 61 20.11 17.87 -6.59
CA ILE A 61 20.52 17.44 -7.92
C ILE A 61 21.19 18.61 -8.66
N LYS A 62 22.44 18.40 -9.10
CA LYS A 62 23.19 19.40 -9.86
C LYS A 62 22.79 19.44 -11.35
N ASP A 63 22.36 18.31 -11.89
CA ASP A 63 21.97 18.15 -13.29
C ASP A 63 20.64 17.39 -13.40
N SER A 64 19.64 18.02 -14.00
CA SER A 64 18.29 17.49 -14.17
C SER A 64 18.22 16.28 -15.11
N THR A 65 19.22 16.06 -15.98
CA THR A 65 19.24 14.90 -16.90
C THR A 65 19.18 13.58 -16.14
N HIS A 66 19.95 13.44 -15.06
CA HIS A 66 19.93 12.27 -14.19
C HIS A 66 18.55 12.00 -13.57
N LEU A 67 17.74 13.04 -13.36
CA LEU A 67 16.38 12.89 -12.86
C LEU A 67 15.46 12.37 -13.98
N VAL A 68 15.53 12.96 -15.18
CA VAL A 68 14.72 12.53 -16.34
C VAL A 68 15.04 11.09 -16.73
N ASP A 69 16.32 10.73 -16.78
CA ASP A 69 16.77 9.38 -17.13
C ASP A 69 16.35 8.34 -16.08
N ALA A 70 16.30 8.71 -14.79
CA ALA A 70 15.80 7.83 -13.74
C ALA A 70 14.30 7.50 -13.88
N PHE A 71 13.52 8.35 -14.55
CA PHE A 71 12.12 8.09 -14.88
C PHE A 71 11.92 7.43 -16.25
N ASN A 72 12.93 7.45 -17.11
CA ASN A 72 12.83 6.86 -18.44
C ASN A 72 13.11 5.36 -18.38
N VAL A 73 12.04 4.56 -18.41
CA VAL A 73 12.12 3.11 -18.44
C VAL A 73 12.03 2.65 -19.90
N ASP A 74 13.17 2.49 -20.57
CA ASP A 74 13.30 1.80 -21.88
C ASP A 74 14.24 0.58 -21.77
N PRO A 75 13.82 -0.50 -21.08
CA PRO A 75 14.62 -1.71 -21.00
C PRO A 75 14.49 -2.48 -22.31
N ILE A 76 15.63 -2.91 -22.86
CA ILE A 76 15.68 -3.65 -24.13
C ILE A 76 14.80 -4.91 -24.16
N TYR A 77 14.52 -5.49 -22.99
CA TYR A 77 13.69 -6.68 -22.80
C TYR A 77 12.19 -6.41 -22.67
N LEU A 78 11.76 -5.14 -22.52
CA LEU A 78 10.35 -4.75 -22.58
C LEU A 78 9.91 -4.33 -23.99
N ARG A 79 10.82 -4.32 -24.97
CA ARG A 79 10.50 -3.98 -26.36
C ARG A 79 9.52 -4.98 -26.95
N HIS A 80 8.43 -4.47 -27.51
CA HIS A 80 7.38 -5.28 -28.14
C HIS A 80 6.79 -4.57 -29.35
N SER A 81 6.10 -5.29 -30.24
CA SER A 81 5.51 -4.76 -31.49
C SER A 81 4.43 -3.67 -31.34
N CYS A 82 4.16 -3.24 -30.11
CA CYS A 82 3.22 -2.17 -29.77
C CYS A 82 3.90 -0.99 -29.06
N GLU A 83 5.24 -0.98 -29.00
CA GLU A 83 6.03 0.14 -28.52
C GLU A 83 5.73 1.40 -29.35
N GLY A 84 5.52 2.53 -28.68
CA GLY A 84 5.07 3.79 -29.32
C GLY A 84 3.57 3.86 -29.66
N LYS A 85 2.77 2.81 -29.43
CA LYS A 85 1.30 2.90 -29.51
C LYS A 85 0.74 3.47 -28.19
N LEU A 86 -0.44 4.10 -28.26
CA LEU A 86 -1.09 4.68 -27.08
C LEU A 86 -1.24 3.64 -25.97
N PRO A 87 -0.98 3.98 -24.69
CA PRO A 87 -1.11 3.04 -23.58
C PRO A 87 -2.50 2.43 -23.55
N ASP A 88 -2.55 1.11 -23.36
CA ASP A 88 -3.79 0.38 -23.27
C ASP A 88 -4.40 0.54 -21.86
N TYR A 89 -5.36 1.45 -21.73
CA TYR A 89 -6.08 1.69 -20.47
C TYR A 89 -7.19 0.66 -20.18
N ARG A 90 -7.25 -0.46 -20.91
CA ARG A 90 -8.26 -1.51 -20.68
C ARG A 90 -8.28 -1.99 -19.22
N HIS A 91 -7.12 -2.23 -18.62
CA HIS A 91 -7.05 -2.69 -17.22
C HIS A 91 -7.62 -1.66 -16.24
N CYS A 92 -7.39 -0.36 -16.48
CA CYS A 92 -7.95 0.71 -15.66
C CYS A 92 -9.48 0.73 -15.76
N ARG A 93 -10.03 0.56 -16.97
CA ARG A 93 -11.47 0.47 -17.20
C ARG A 93 -12.08 -0.73 -16.48
N LEU A 94 -11.44 -1.90 -16.56
CA LEU A 94 -11.88 -3.12 -15.89
C LEU A 94 -11.82 -3.00 -14.35
N ALA A 95 -10.81 -2.33 -13.81
CA ALA A 95 -10.72 -2.05 -12.38
C ALA A 95 -11.87 -1.15 -11.90
N LYS A 96 -12.26 -0.14 -12.69
CA LYS A 96 -13.43 0.70 -12.41
C LYS A 96 -14.75 -0.05 -12.49
N GLU A 97 -14.87 -1.00 -13.42
CA GLU A 97 -16.02 -1.89 -13.50
C GLU A 97 -16.15 -2.75 -12.23
N PHE A 98 -15.04 -3.34 -11.76
CA PHE A 98 -15.02 -4.10 -10.50
C PHE A 98 -15.33 -3.21 -9.28
N GLU A 99 -14.75 -2.01 -9.21
CA GLU A 99 -15.02 -1.02 -8.15
C GLU A 99 -16.53 -0.75 -8.03
N LYS A 100 -17.22 -0.57 -9.16
CA LYS A 100 -18.67 -0.35 -9.18
C LYS A 100 -19.45 -1.53 -8.58
N MET A 101 -19.12 -2.76 -8.97
CA MET A 101 -19.79 -3.97 -8.46
C MET A 101 -19.60 -4.13 -6.94
N ILE A 102 -18.39 -3.85 -6.44
CA ILE A 102 -18.06 -3.89 -5.01
C ILE A 102 -18.89 -2.86 -4.22
N LEU A 103 -19.03 -1.65 -4.76
CA LEU A 103 -19.83 -0.60 -4.13
C LEU A 103 -21.34 -0.91 -4.16
N GLU A 104 -21.84 -1.55 -5.22
CA GLU A 104 -23.24 -1.95 -5.38
C GLU A 104 -23.69 -3.02 -4.37
N ASP A 105 -22.81 -3.97 -4.00
CA ASP A 105 -23.14 -5.03 -3.04
C ASP A 105 -23.27 -4.50 -1.59
N GLY A 106 -22.69 -3.33 -1.28
CA GLY A 106 -22.89 -2.60 -0.03
C GLY A 106 -22.19 -3.19 1.20
N ARG A 107 -21.92 -4.50 1.22
CA ARG A 107 -21.18 -5.20 2.30
C ARG A 107 -19.69 -4.94 2.28
N PHE A 108 -19.17 -4.56 1.13
CA PHE A 108 -17.78 -4.22 0.92
C PHE A 108 -17.55 -2.71 0.93
N GLU A 109 -16.31 -2.33 1.15
CA GLU A 109 -15.80 -0.97 0.96
C GLU A 109 -14.49 -1.01 0.18
N VAL A 110 -14.24 0.07 -0.55
CA VAL A 110 -13.01 0.30 -1.28
C VAL A 110 -12.10 1.17 -0.40
N VAL A 111 -10.90 0.67 -0.10
CA VAL A 111 -9.99 1.29 0.89
C VAL A 111 -9.23 2.46 0.31
N THR A 112 -8.84 2.37 -0.96
CA THR A 112 -8.11 3.43 -1.67
C THR A 112 -8.74 3.72 -3.02
N LYS A 113 -8.60 4.96 -3.48
CA LYS A 113 -9.10 5.37 -4.79
C LYS A 113 -8.48 4.49 -5.88
N VAL A 114 -9.32 3.86 -6.70
CA VAL A 114 -8.87 3.10 -7.87
C VAL A 114 -8.40 4.08 -8.94
N VAL A 115 -7.11 4.03 -9.27
CA VAL A 115 -6.49 4.88 -10.32
C VAL A 115 -6.02 4.02 -11.49
N MET A 116 -5.40 2.87 -11.20
CA MET A 116 -4.84 1.93 -12.18
C MET A 116 -5.57 0.58 -12.13
N GLY A 117 -4.95 -0.48 -12.64
CA GLY A 117 -5.50 -1.85 -12.63
C GLY A 117 -5.54 -2.57 -11.27
N LEU A 118 -5.42 -1.85 -10.14
CA LEU A 118 -5.48 -2.41 -8.79
C LEU A 118 -6.72 -1.91 -8.05
N VAL A 119 -7.48 -2.83 -7.48
CA VAL A 119 -8.58 -2.51 -6.57
C VAL A 119 -8.30 -3.07 -5.18
N CYS A 120 -8.27 -2.18 -4.19
CA CYS A 120 -8.09 -2.50 -2.79
C CYS A 120 -9.45 -2.43 -2.08
N PHE A 121 -9.96 -3.57 -1.62
CA PHE A 121 -11.28 -3.66 -1.02
C PHE A 121 -11.27 -4.55 0.23
N ARG A 122 -12.26 -4.37 1.10
CA ARG A 122 -12.45 -5.20 2.29
C ARG A 122 -13.93 -5.32 2.63
N LEU A 123 -14.28 -6.26 3.52
CA LEU A 123 -15.61 -6.29 4.10
C LEU A 123 -15.74 -5.22 5.19
N LYS A 124 -16.91 -4.59 5.29
CA LYS A 124 -17.25 -3.58 6.32
C LYS A 124 -17.48 -4.23 7.70
N CYS A 125 -16.46 -4.89 8.22
CA CYS A 125 -16.45 -5.53 9.53
C CYS A 125 -15.01 -5.62 10.07
N SER A 126 -14.77 -6.45 11.09
CA SER A 126 -13.44 -6.60 11.68
C SER A 126 -12.45 -7.24 10.69
N ASN A 127 -11.16 -6.92 10.84
CA ASN A 127 -10.08 -7.44 10.00
C ASN A 127 -10.11 -8.98 9.90
N LYS A 128 -10.42 -9.65 11.02
CA LYS A 128 -10.54 -11.12 11.11
C LYS A 128 -11.56 -11.71 10.13
N VAL A 129 -12.65 -10.99 9.80
CA VAL A 129 -13.64 -11.49 8.84
C VAL A 129 -13.10 -11.39 7.42
N THR A 130 -12.36 -10.33 7.10
CA THR A 130 -11.71 -10.18 5.80
C THR A 130 -10.57 -11.20 5.60
N GLU A 131 -9.81 -11.51 6.65
CA GLU A 131 -8.83 -12.61 6.64
C GLU A 131 -9.48 -13.96 6.35
N ARG A 132 -10.57 -14.29 7.04
CA ARG A 132 -11.32 -15.53 6.79
C ARG A 132 -11.93 -15.59 5.40
N LEU A 133 -12.34 -14.46 4.83
CA LEU A 133 -12.81 -14.39 3.45
C LEU A 133 -11.69 -14.79 2.49
N LEU A 134 -10.47 -14.28 2.70
CA LEU A 134 -9.33 -14.67 1.89
C LEU A 134 -9.07 -16.18 1.98
N ASP A 135 -9.06 -16.75 3.19
CA ASP A 135 -8.86 -18.19 3.37
C ASP A 135 -9.92 -19.02 2.62
N GLU A 136 -11.19 -18.60 2.66
CA GLU A 136 -12.27 -19.28 1.93
C GLU A 136 -12.12 -19.14 0.41
N ILE A 137 -11.64 -18.00 -0.08
CA ILE A 137 -11.35 -17.79 -1.51
C ILE A 137 -10.18 -18.67 -1.96
N LEU A 138 -9.09 -18.72 -1.19
CA LEU A 138 -7.91 -19.53 -1.51
C LEU A 138 -8.21 -21.02 -1.46
N LYS A 139 -9.07 -21.47 -0.53
CA LYS A 139 -9.58 -22.86 -0.48
C LYS A 139 -10.49 -23.20 -1.65
N ASP A 140 -11.29 -22.24 -2.10
CA ASP A 140 -12.19 -22.39 -3.25
C ASP A 140 -11.42 -22.50 -4.58
N GLY A 141 -10.25 -21.84 -4.68
CA GLY A 141 -9.24 -22.07 -5.72
C GLY A 141 -9.61 -21.56 -7.12
N ARG A 142 -10.81 -20.99 -7.32
CA ARG A 142 -11.24 -20.42 -8.61
C ARG A 142 -10.57 -19.10 -8.94
N ILE A 143 -10.19 -18.33 -7.92
CA ILE A 143 -9.44 -17.07 -8.06
C ILE A 143 -8.34 -16.99 -7.00
N TYR A 144 -7.33 -16.19 -7.27
CA TYR A 144 -6.24 -15.92 -6.33
C TYR A 144 -6.16 -14.42 -6.04
N LEU A 145 -6.11 -14.06 -4.75
CA LEU A 145 -5.98 -12.70 -4.26
C LEU A 145 -4.86 -12.62 -3.25
N ILE A 146 -4.28 -11.44 -3.08
CA ILE A 146 -3.23 -11.20 -2.08
C ILE A 146 -3.70 -10.11 -1.13
N PRO A 147 -3.54 -10.28 0.19
CA PRO A 147 -3.89 -9.23 1.15
C PRO A 147 -2.82 -8.14 1.21
N ALA A 148 -3.17 -7.04 1.87
CA ALA A 148 -2.24 -6.06 2.39
C ALA A 148 -2.78 -5.50 3.71
N PHE A 149 -1.87 -5.00 4.54
CA PHE A 149 -2.17 -4.45 5.85
C PHE A 149 -1.50 -3.08 5.98
N VAL A 150 -2.30 -2.04 6.15
CA VAL A 150 -1.82 -0.66 6.24
C VAL A 150 -2.65 0.08 7.28
N ARG A 151 -2.00 0.76 8.23
CA ARG A 151 -2.65 1.58 9.28
C ARG A 151 -3.76 0.83 10.04
N ASN A 152 -3.46 -0.40 10.46
CA ASN A 152 -4.40 -1.30 11.14
C ASN A 152 -5.65 -1.69 10.31
N ILE A 153 -5.58 -1.54 8.99
CA ILE A 153 -6.65 -1.96 8.07
C ILE A 153 -6.13 -3.13 7.23
N TYR A 154 -6.78 -4.29 7.37
CA TYR A 154 -6.56 -5.45 6.52
C TYR A 154 -7.50 -5.41 5.33
N PHE A 155 -6.96 -5.54 4.13
CA PHE A 155 -7.73 -5.49 2.88
C PHE A 155 -7.16 -6.42 1.82
N LEU A 156 -8.00 -6.76 0.84
CA LEU A 156 -7.68 -7.64 -0.28
C LEU A 156 -7.34 -6.80 -1.51
N ARG A 157 -6.43 -7.33 -2.34
CA ARG A 157 -5.97 -6.69 -3.57
C ARG A 157 -6.35 -7.54 -4.77
N LEU A 158 -7.15 -6.97 -5.66
CA LEU A 158 -7.40 -7.50 -7.00
C LEU A 158 -6.52 -6.72 -7.98
N ALA A 159 -5.47 -7.35 -8.51
CA ALA A 159 -4.62 -6.79 -9.54
C ALA A 159 -4.97 -7.39 -10.91
N ILE A 160 -5.32 -6.53 -11.86
CA ILE A 160 -5.62 -6.92 -13.24
C ILE A 160 -4.31 -6.84 -14.04
N CYS A 161 -3.69 -7.98 -14.27
CA CYS A 161 -2.37 -8.06 -14.92
C CYS A 161 -2.39 -8.75 -16.28
N ALA A 162 -3.35 -9.66 -16.53
CA ALA A 162 -3.36 -10.47 -17.75
C ALA A 162 -3.83 -9.65 -18.97
N GLU A 163 -3.09 -9.78 -20.09
CA GLU A 163 -3.36 -9.04 -21.34
C GLU A 163 -4.75 -9.33 -21.91
N ARG A 164 -5.20 -10.58 -21.76
CA ARG A 164 -6.45 -11.09 -22.32
C ARG A 164 -7.63 -10.97 -21.36
N THR A 165 -7.47 -10.35 -20.18
CA THR A 165 -8.58 -10.19 -19.23
C THR A 165 -9.71 -9.38 -19.84
N THR A 166 -10.92 -9.90 -19.69
CA THR A 166 -12.17 -9.33 -20.21
C THR A 166 -13.11 -8.93 -19.06
N SER A 167 -14.18 -8.21 -19.39
CA SER A 167 -15.24 -7.85 -18.42
C SER A 167 -15.88 -9.09 -17.79
N ASP A 168 -15.98 -10.20 -18.53
CA ASP A 168 -16.59 -11.42 -18.01
C ASP A 168 -15.71 -12.12 -16.95
N ASP A 169 -14.39 -12.03 -17.07
CA ASP A 169 -13.46 -12.49 -16.03
C ASP A 169 -13.60 -11.68 -14.73
N ILE A 170 -13.86 -10.37 -14.86
CA ILE A 170 -14.11 -9.48 -13.72
C ILE A 170 -15.43 -9.82 -13.03
N LYS A 171 -16.50 -10.01 -13.81
CA LYS A 171 -17.81 -10.46 -13.29
C LYS A 171 -17.69 -11.81 -12.60
N PHE A 172 -16.98 -12.77 -13.20
CA PHE A 172 -16.72 -14.08 -12.62
C PHE A 172 -15.97 -13.94 -11.29
N SER A 173 -14.90 -13.15 -11.25
CA SER A 173 -14.13 -12.92 -10.03
C SER A 173 -15.00 -12.33 -8.91
N PHE A 174 -15.84 -11.36 -9.25
CA PHE A 174 -16.79 -10.78 -8.31
C PHE A 174 -17.84 -11.78 -7.82
N GLN A 175 -18.39 -12.62 -8.70
CA GLN A 175 -19.33 -13.68 -8.33
C GLN A 175 -18.72 -14.70 -7.37
N VAL A 176 -17.45 -15.08 -7.59
CA VAL A 176 -16.72 -15.97 -6.67
C VAL A 176 -16.58 -15.32 -5.30
N ILE A 177 -16.12 -14.06 -5.24
CA ILE A 177 -15.98 -13.31 -3.97
C ILE A 177 -17.33 -13.23 -3.24
N LYS A 178 -18.40 -12.89 -3.96
CA LYS A 178 -19.77 -12.82 -3.43
C LYS A 178 -20.21 -14.16 -2.83
N SER A 179 -20.04 -15.24 -3.59
CA SER A 179 -20.41 -16.59 -3.15
C SER A 179 -19.62 -17.03 -1.91
N CYS A 180 -18.31 -16.77 -1.88
CA CYS A 180 -17.47 -17.05 -0.71
C CYS A 180 -17.92 -16.24 0.52
N THR A 181 -18.29 -14.98 0.30
CA THR A 181 -18.79 -14.09 1.36
C THR A 181 -20.11 -14.57 1.92
N ASP A 182 -21.06 -14.97 1.05
CA ASP A 182 -22.35 -15.52 1.48
C ASP A 182 -22.17 -16.75 2.38
N ARG A 183 -21.29 -17.68 1.97
CA ARG A 183 -20.94 -18.86 2.78
C ARG A 183 -20.29 -18.49 4.10
N LEU A 184 -19.38 -17.52 4.10
CA LEU A 184 -18.68 -17.08 5.31
C LEU A 184 -19.67 -16.46 6.31
N LEU A 185 -20.54 -15.57 5.86
CA LEU A 185 -21.52 -14.91 6.71
C LEU A 185 -22.53 -15.89 7.31
N GLN A 186 -22.94 -16.92 6.56
CA GLN A 186 -23.77 -18.01 7.10
C GLN A 186 -23.03 -18.78 8.22
N LYS A 187 -21.76 -19.12 8.01
CA LYS A 187 -20.93 -19.81 9.03
C LYS A 187 -20.74 -18.97 10.29
N VAL A 188 -20.61 -17.65 10.16
CA VAL A 188 -20.48 -16.73 11.30
C VAL A 188 -21.77 -16.69 12.11
N SER A 189 -22.93 -16.57 11.46
CA SER A 189 -24.23 -16.57 12.15
C SER A 189 -24.52 -17.85 12.93
N LEU A 190 -24.08 -19.01 12.44
CA LEU A 190 -24.28 -20.32 13.10
C LEU A 190 -23.38 -20.55 14.33
N LYS A 191 -22.28 -19.78 14.48
CA LYS A 191 -21.32 -19.95 15.58
C LYS A 191 -21.51 -18.98 16.75
N ASN A 192 -22.52 -18.10 16.72
CA ASN A 192 -22.77 -17.08 17.76
C ASN A 192 -23.36 -17.62 19.08
N GLY A 193 -22.97 -18.82 19.50
CA GLY A 193 -23.05 -19.29 20.89
C GLY A 193 -21.79 -18.98 21.72
N TYR A 194 -20.85 -18.17 21.22
CA TYR A 194 -19.62 -17.82 21.94
C TYR A 194 -19.64 -16.36 22.39
N LYS A 195 -19.58 -16.17 23.72
CA LYS A 195 -19.43 -14.88 24.39
C LYS A 195 -18.20 -14.15 23.86
N HIS A 196 -18.42 -12.88 23.53
CA HIS A 196 -17.39 -11.90 23.20
C HIS A 196 -16.36 -11.80 24.34
N VAL A 197 -15.19 -12.40 24.15
CA VAL A 197 -13.99 -12.02 24.89
C VAL A 197 -13.24 -11.04 23.99
N PRO A 198 -13.07 -9.77 24.40
CA PRO A 198 -12.28 -8.82 23.64
C PRO A 198 -10.85 -9.37 23.58
N VAL A 199 -10.41 -9.70 22.36
CA VAL A 199 -9.02 -10.04 22.12
C VAL A 199 -8.21 -8.77 22.29
N ILE A 200 -7.21 -8.87 23.18
CA ILE A 200 -6.22 -7.85 23.50
C ILE A 200 -5.72 -7.19 22.20
N ASP A 201 -5.87 -5.88 22.16
CA ASP A 201 -5.40 -5.01 21.09
C ASP A 201 -3.88 -4.85 21.25
N ILE A 202 -3.11 -5.58 20.44
CA ILE A 202 -1.63 -5.53 20.45
C ILE A 202 -1.13 -4.22 19.80
N ASP A 203 -1.99 -3.47 19.10
CA ASP A 203 -1.65 -2.21 18.44
C ASP A 203 -2.20 -0.97 19.19
N ALA A 204 -2.80 -1.14 20.37
CA ALA A 204 -3.10 -0.01 21.24
C ALA A 204 -1.77 0.56 21.78
N PRO A 205 -1.52 1.88 21.66
CA PRO A 205 -0.29 2.47 22.17
C PRO A 205 -0.23 2.26 23.69
N GLN A 206 0.70 1.43 24.14
CA GLN A 206 1.04 1.32 25.56
C GLN A 206 1.72 2.63 25.95
N ASN A 207 1.03 3.43 26.76
CA ASN A 207 1.63 4.56 27.46
C ASN A 207 2.81 4.01 28.27
N LEU A 208 4.02 4.49 27.95
CA LEU A 208 5.23 4.25 28.71
C LEU A 208 5.12 4.96 30.07
N GLU A 209 4.81 4.20 31.11
CA GLU A 209 5.25 4.51 32.46
C GLU A 209 6.10 3.33 32.96
N THR A 210 7.40 3.63 33.07
CA THR A 210 8.41 3.11 34.01
C THR A 210 8.13 1.78 34.71
N GLU A 211 9.06 0.83 34.58
CA GLU A 211 9.86 0.31 35.70
C GLU A 211 11.12 -0.40 35.17
N GLU A 212 12.27 0.07 35.65
CA GLU A 212 13.59 -0.56 35.50
C GLU A 212 13.59 -1.90 36.25
N HIS A 213 14.18 -2.97 35.69
CA HIS A 213 15.00 -3.90 36.48
C HIS A 213 15.81 -4.90 35.62
N LYS A 214 17.13 -4.67 35.63
CA LYS A 214 18.25 -5.64 35.79
C LYS A 214 18.30 -6.88 34.87
N TYR A 215 19.17 -6.82 33.85
CA TYR A 215 19.82 -8.00 33.28
C TYR A 215 21.21 -8.14 33.90
N SER A 216 21.40 -9.16 34.73
CA SER A 216 22.71 -9.59 35.23
C SER A 216 23.47 -10.29 34.10
N SER A 217 24.75 -9.95 34.01
CA SER A 217 25.78 -10.66 33.27
C SER A 217 25.88 -12.11 33.73
N ASP A 218 25.95 -13.07 32.80
CA ASP A 218 26.81 -14.22 32.99
C ASP A 218 27.41 -14.71 31.67
N SER A 219 28.70 -14.90 31.74
CA SER A 219 29.65 -15.24 30.68
C SER A 219 29.97 -16.73 30.73
N SER A 220 29.98 -17.40 29.58
CA SER A 220 30.79 -18.61 29.38
C SER A 220 30.87 -18.98 27.90
N THR A 221 32.06 -18.82 27.34
CA THR A 221 32.54 -19.37 26.06
C THR A 221 32.80 -20.88 26.17
N PRO A 222 32.69 -21.64 25.07
CA PRO A 222 33.37 -22.93 24.96
C PRO A 222 34.53 -22.88 23.96
N ASP A 223 35.68 -23.39 24.41
CA ASP A 223 36.89 -23.71 23.66
C ASP A 223 36.63 -24.74 22.54
N VAL A 224 37.32 -24.56 21.40
CA VAL A 224 37.46 -25.58 20.35
C VAL A 224 38.94 -25.65 19.99
N ASP A 225 39.59 -26.73 20.43
CA ASP A 225 40.85 -27.24 19.88
C ASP A 225 40.80 -28.78 19.91
N GLN A 226 40.60 -29.39 18.73
CA GLN A 226 41.26 -30.60 18.22
C GLN A 226 40.78 -30.91 16.80
#